data_AF-A0A1F6GVP7-F1
#
_entry.id   AF-A0A1F6GVP7-F1
#
_cell.length_a   1.000
_cell.length_b   1.000
_cell.length_c   1.000
_cell.angle_alpha   90.00
_cell.angle_beta   90.00
_cell.angle_gamma   90.00
#
_symmetry.space_group_name_H-M   'P 1'
#
loop_
_entity.id
_entity.type
_entity.pdbx_description
1 polymer ?
#
loop_
_entity_poly.entity_id
_entity_poly.type
_entity_poly.pdbx_seq_one_letter_code
_entity_poly.pdbx_strand_id
1 'polypeptide(L)'
;MENQIPNQETKIQEPEEVKKQKFLSSGWVKIGGTLLLVLLLVGGAYYFGTQKNTNIQPSDTPTPTVSQVLEEGSGTPTQEPTKAVQTKSFTSAKFSGLGFNGYSLMYPPDWALSEDRDNSVPVSTVTLTKQGYTLKIFQAATGGAQCIYEGSMPEGPASDYRTNKYSDLITGFATLRQTETPSNGKMAYSYCQKNTTDGSFGQPTSVGHMNLTTGVAVPDPKIVSEFEEIIKSIKAL
;
A
#
# COMPACT_ATOMS: atom_id res chain seq x y z
N MET A 1 -7.44 72.11 6.96
CA MET A 1 -8.68 71.41 6.53
C MET A 1 -8.54 69.99 7.03
N GLU A 2 -9.14 69.72 8.19
CA GLU A 2 -9.00 68.49 8.96
C GLU A 2 -10.16 67.56 8.58
N ASN A 3 -9.83 66.38 8.04
CA ASN A 3 -10.82 65.44 7.49
C ASN A 3 -11.24 64.47 8.61
N GLN A 4 -12.51 64.54 9.03
CA GLN A 4 -13.08 63.59 9.98
C GLN A 4 -13.56 62.31 9.28
N ILE A 5 -13.14 61.16 9.81
CA ILE A 5 -13.59 59.82 9.43
C ILE A 5 -14.79 59.47 10.32
N PRO A 6 -15.95 59.05 9.78
CA PRO A 6 -17.07 58.64 10.60
C PRO A 6 -16.88 57.20 11.12
N ASN A 7 -17.09 57.07 12.42
CA ASN A 7 -17.08 55.84 13.22
C ASN A 7 -18.38 55.05 12.93
N GLN A 8 -18.28 53.79 12.50
CA GLN A 8 -19.44 52.90 12.35
C GLN A 8 -19.49 51.89 13.51
N GLU A 9 -20.51 52.03 14.35
CA GLU A 9 -20.86 51.07 15.39
C GLU A 9 -21.35 49.76 14.74
N THR A 10 -20.63 48.67 14.99
CA THR A 10 -21.03 47.32 14.57
C THR A 10 -21.98 46.74 15.62
N LYS A 11 -23.26 46.62 15.26
CA LYS A 11 -24.30 46.00 16.07
C LYS A 11 -24.14 44.47 16.03
N ILE A 12 -23.69 43.89 17.14
CA ILE A 12 -23.56 42.43 17.32
C ILE A 12 -24.98 41.83 17.39
N GLN A 13 -25.32 40.97 16.43
CA GLN A 13 -26.54 40.17 16.42
C GLN A 13 -26.30 38.84 17.15
N GLU A 14 -27.17 38.56 18.11
CA GLU A 14 -27.28 37.36 18.93
C GLU A 14 -27.71 36.14 18.07
N PRO A 15 -27.09 34.96 18.20
CA PRO A 15 -27.47 33.79 17.40
C PRO A 15 -28.74 33.12 17.94
N GLU A 16 -29.75 32.97 17.08
CA GLU A 16 -30.98 32.22 17.35
C GLU A 16 -30.72 30.73 17.65
N GLU A 17 -31.42 30.22 18.67
CA GLU A 17 -31.43 28.81 19.08
C GLU A 17 -31.96 27.88 17.97
N VAL A 18 -31.16 26.88 17.61
CA VAL A 18 -31.55 25.78 16.73
C VAL A 18 -32.46 24.79 17.49
N LYS A 19 -33.75 24.77 17.13
CA LYS A 19 -34.74 23.79 17.58
C LYS A 19 -34.30 22.35 17.26
N LYS A 20 -34.11 21.55 18.31
CA LYS A 20 -33.87 20.09 18.22
C LYS A 20 -35.10 19.36 17.70
N GLN A 21 -34.97 18.77 16.51
CA GLN A 21 -35.95 17.89 15.88
C GLN A 21 -35.91 16.50 16.56
N LYS A 22 -36.96 16.15 17.33
CA LYS A 22 -37.12 14.82 17.92
C LYS A 22 -37.43 13.80 16.82
N PHE A 23 -36.45 13.01 16.44
CA PHE A 23 -36.61 11.89 15.50
C PHE A 23 -36.98 10.60 16.24
N LEU A 24 -38.19 10.13 15.94
CA LEU A 24 -38.69 8.76 15.78
C LEU A 24 -38.38 7.66 16.82
N SER A 25 -39.49 7.03 17.23
CA SER A 25 -39.70 6.08 18.31
C SER A 25 -39.13 4.66 18.08
N SER A 26 -38.07 4.32 18.83
CA SER A 26 -37.74 3.14 19.68
C SER A 26 -38.43 1.74 19.55
N GLY A 27 -39.51 1.55 18.78
CA GLY A 27 -40.27 0.30 18.77
C GLY A 27 -39.87 -0.73 17.70
N TRP A 28 -39.50 -0.27 16.50
CA TRP A 28 -39.38 -1.14 15.31
C TRP A 28 -37.95 -1.60 15.00
N VAL A 29 -36.93 -0.96 15.57
CA VAL A 29 -35.51 -1.31 15.35
C VAL A 29 -35.13 -2.65 16.00
N LYS A 30 -35.80 -3.04 17.08
CA LYS A 30 -35.46 -4.27 17.83
C LYS A 30 -35.78 -5.55 17.04
N ILE A 31 -36.87 -5.58 16.28
CA ILE A 31 -37.30 -6.79 15.55
C ILE A 31 -36.43 -7.01 14.30
N GLY A 32 -36.08 -5.94 13.58
CA GLY A 32 -35.18 -6.01 12.42
C GLY A 32 -33.76 -6.45 12.78
N GLY A 33 -33.23 -5.96 13.91
CA GLY A 33 -31.87 -6.31 14.36
C GLY A 33 -31.72 -7.79 14.73
N THR A 34 -32.72 -8.39 15.38
CA THR A 34 -32.65 -9.81 15.77
C THR A 34 -32.73 -10.74 14.56
N LEU A 35 -33.53 -10.41 13.54
CA LEU A 35 -33.65 -11.24 12.34
C LEU A 35 -32.36 -11.27 11.50
N LEU A 36 -31.67 -10.13 11.40
CA LEU A 36 -30.38 -10.03 10.70
C LEU A 36 -29.28 -10.84 11.40
N LEU A 37 -29.27 -10.85 12.74
CA LEU A 37 -28.28 -11.59 13.52
C LEU A 37 -28.40 -13.11 13.31
N VAL A 38 -29.64 -13.63 13.26
CA VAL A 38 -29.90 -15.06 13.02
C VAL A 38 -29.46 -15.47 11.61
N LEU A 39 -29.74 -14.64 10.60
CA LEU A 39 -29.28 -14.89 9.22
C LEU A 39 -27.75 -14.91 9.10
N LEU A 40 -27.04 -14.03 9.80
CA LEU A 40 -25.57 -14.00 9.81
C LEU A 40 -24.97 -15.25 10.49
N LEU A 41 -25.58 -15.74 11.57
CA LEU A 41 -25.10 -16.95 12.26
C LEU A 41 -25.28 -18.20 11.41
N VAL A 42 -26.44 -18.36 10.75
CA VAL A 42 -26.70 -19.53 9.88
C VAL A 42 -25.83 -19.48 8.61
N GLY A 43 -25.70 -18.31 7.98
CA GLY A 43 -24.86 -18.13 6.79
C GLY A 43 -23.37 -18.34 7.08
N GLY A 44 -22.87 -17.83 8.21
CA GLY A 44 -21.47 -17.99 8.62
C GLY A 44 -21.08 -19.44 8.86
N ALA A 45 -21.94 -20.23 9.54
CA ALA A 45 -21.70 -21.64 9.79
C ALA A 45 -21.65 -22.47 8.49
N TYR A 46 -22.51 -22.16 7.51
CA TYR A 46 -22.51 -22.85 6.21
C TYR A 46 -21.25 -22.56 5.38
N TYR A 47 -20.77 -21.32 5.39
CA TYR A 47 -19.58 -20.94 4.62
C TYR A 47 -18.30 -21.57 5.18
N PHE A 48 -18.13 -21.61 6.51
CA PHE A 48 -16.96 -22.24 7.12
C PHE A 48 -16.97 -23.77 7.03
N GLY A 49 -18.13 -24.41 6.97
CA GLY A 49 -18.23 -25.87 6.83
C GLY A 49 -17.86 -26.42 5.45
N THR A 50 -17.78 -25.57 4.41
CA THR A 50 -17.59 -26.02 3.01
C THR A 50 -16.17 -25.83 2.46
N GLN A 51 -15.25 -25.23 3.22
CA GLN A 51 -13.83 -25.11 2.86
C GLN A 51 -13.12 -26.46 3.05
N LYS A 52 -13.13 -27.31 2.01
CA LYS A 52 -12.33 -28.54 1.96
C LYS A 52 -10.84 -28.18 1.77
N ASN A 53 -10.02 -28.59 2.72
CA ASN A 53 -8.56 -28.52 2.65
C ASN A 53 -8.04 -29.33 1.46
N THR A 54 -7.49 -28.66 0.45
CA THR A 54 -6.71 -29.29 -0.61
C THR A 54 -5.33 -29.62 -0.07
N ASN A 55 -5.12 -30.90 0.23
CA ASN A 55 -3.85 -31.47 0.63
C ASN A 55 -2.89 -31.46 -0.58
N ILE A 56 -1.89 -30.57 -0.57
CA ILE A 56 -0.85 -30.51 -1.61
C ILE A 56 0.29 -31.44 -1.18
N GLN A 57 0.44 -32.52 -1.93
CA GLN A 57 1.54 -33.48 -1.86
C GLN A 57 2.85 -32.83 -2.34
N PRO A 58 3.97 -32.93 -1.60
CA PRO A 58 5.26 -32.41 -2.04
C PRO A 58 5.82 -33.26 -3.19
N SER A 59 6.25 -32.59 -4.26
CA SER A 59 6.92 -33.18 -5.43
C SER A 59 8.43 -33.25 -5.20
N ASP A 60 9.01 -34.34 -5.69
CA ASP A 60 10.39 -34.75 -5.46
C ASP A 60 11.45 -33.75 -5.94
N THR A 61 12.51 -33.68 -5.13
CA THR A 61 13.72 -32.86 -5.28
C THR A 61 14.70 -33.51 -6.28
N PRO A 62 15.18 -32.81 -7.32
CA PRO A 62 16.32 -33.30 -8.08
C PRO A 62 17.65 -33.02 -7.37
N THR A 63 18.45 -34.08 -7.26
CA THR A 63 19.81 -34.19 -6.72
C THR A 63 20.82 -33.28 -7.44
N PRO A 64 21.80 -32.67 -6.73
CA PRO A 64 22.88 -31.90 -7.37
C PRO A 64 23.89 -32.83 -8.05
N THR A 65 24.20 -32.54 -9.32
CA THR A 65 25.35 -33.12 -10.02
C THR A 65 26.58 -32.26 -9.75
N VAL A 66 27.55 -32.85 -9.08
CA VAL A 66 28.92 -32.32 -8.91
C VAL A 66 29.69 -32.57 -10.19
N SER A 67 30.20 -31.51 -10.81
CA SER A 67 31.30 -31.59 -11.78
C SER A 67 32.41 -30.66 -11.32
N GLN A 68 33.54 -31.25 -10.91
CA GLN A 68 34.82 -30.56 -10.77
C GLN A 68 35.54 -30.63 -12.12
N VAL A 69 36.01 -29.48 -12.62
CA VAL A 69 37.21 -29.40 -13.46
C VAL A 69 37.92 -28.08 -13.13
N LEU A 70 39.14 -28.19 -12.61
CA LEU A 70 40.14 -27.13 -12.64
C LEU A 70 40.71 -27.06 -14.06
N GLU A 71 40.80 -25.86 -14.63
CA GLU A 71 42.03 -25.45 -15.31
C GLU A 71 42.12 -23.92 -15.46
N GLU A 72 43.33 -23.45 -15.18
CA GLU A 72 43.81 -22.08 -15.22
C GLU A 72 44.08 -21.67 -16.67
N GLY A 73 43.42 -20.60 -17.14
CA GLY A 73 43.58 -20.11 -18.50
C GLY A 73 43.29 -18.62 -18.57
N SER A 74 44.35 -17.82 -18.53
CA SER A 74 44.34 -16.38 -18.78
C SER A 74 43.74 -16.08 -20.16
N GLY A 75 42.49 -15.64 -20.18
CA GLY A 75 41.76 -15.21 -21.37
C GLY A 75 40.84 -14.04 -21.06
N THR A 76 40.98 -12.97 -21.82
CA THR A 76 40.16 -11.75 -21.83
C THR A 76 38.66 -12.08 -21.73
N PRO A 77 37.85 -11.39 -20.88
CA PRO A 77 36.44 -11.71 -20.76
C PRO A 77 35.70 -11.31 -22.04
N THR A 78 35.42 -12.31 -22.87
CA THR A 78 34.32 -12.22 -23.85
C THR A 78 33.03 -12.14 -23.05
N GLN A 79 32.43 -10.95 -23.00
CA GLN A 79 31.08 -10.76 -22.48
C GLN A 79 30.13 -11.64 -23.30
N GLU A 80 29.69 -12.73 -22.70
CA GLU A 80 28.50 -13.44 -23.14
C GLU A 80 27.34 -12.41 -23.12
N PRO A 81 26.57 -12.25 -24.21
CA PRO A 81 25.45 -11.34 -24.20
C PRO A 81 24.44 -11.87 -23.18
N THR A 82 24.43 -11.25 -21.99
CA THR A 82 23.41 -11.43 -20.97
C THR A 82 22.06 -11.35 -21.68
N LYS A 83 21.34 -12.47 -21.75
CA LYS A 83 19.96 -12.50 -22.26
C LYS A 83 19.22 -11.34 -21.61
N ALA A 84 18.81 -10.37 -22.41
CA ALA A 84 18.04 -9.23 -21.94
C ALA A 84 16.83 -9.80 -21.20
N VAL A 85 16.78 -9.61 -19.88
CA VAL A 85 15.64 -10.00 -19.06
C VAL A 85 14.46 -9.20 -19.61
N GLN A 86 13.49 -9.87 -20.23
CA GLN A 86 12.33 -9.19 -20.79
C GLN A 86 11.55 -8.52 -19.65
N THR A 87 11.59 -7.21 -19.56
CA THR A 87 10.83 -6.44 -18.57
C THR A 87 9.54 -5.89 -19.20
N LYS A 88 8.43 -5.95 -18.47
CA LYS A 88 7.19 -5.25 -18.82
C LYS A 88 7.17 -3.87 -18.16
N SER A 89 6.37 -2.96 -18.70
CA SER A 89 6.14 -1.63 -18.13
C SER A 89 4.66 -1.36 -17.92
N PHE A 90 4.37 -0.47 -16.97
CA PHE A 90 3.03 0.06 -16.71
C PHE A 90 3.12 1.56 -16.44
N THR A 91 2.09 2.29 -16.85
CA THR A 91 1.99 3.73 -16.65
C THR A 91 0.59 4.08 -16.14
N SER A 92 0.52 4.67 -14.94
CA SER A 92 -0.72 5.22 -14.39
C SER A 92 -0.89 6.70 -14.75
N ALA A 93 -2.11 7.08 -15.13
CA ALA A 93 -2.48 8.45 -15.39
C ALA A 93 -2.80 9.22 -14.10
N LYS A 94 -2.35 10.48 -14.03
CA LYS A 94 -2.67 11.42 -12.94
C LYS A 94 -4.18 11.70 -12.88
N PHE A 95 -4.74 11.77 -11.67
CA PHE A 95 -6.08 12.31 -11.45
C PHE A 95 -6.03 13.84 -11.33
N SER A 96 -6.93 14.55 -12.02
CA SER A 96 -7.00 16.02 -11.97
C SER A 96 -7.40 16.57 -10.60
N GLY A 97 -8.07 15.77 -9.76
CA GLY A 97 -8.57 16.17 -8.44
C GLY A 97 -7.85 15.54 -7.24
N LEU A 98 -6.81 14.73 -7.46
CA LEU A 98 -6.02 14.15 -6.36
C LEU A 98 -4.60 14.72 -6.32
N GLY A 99 -4.03 14.77 -5.12
CA GLY A 99 -2.64 15.20 -4.91
C GLY A 99 -1.58 14.21 -5.42
N PHE A 100 -1.96 13.04 -5.95
CA PHE A 100 -1.01 12.06 -6.46
C PHE A 100 -0.51 12.41 -7.85
N ASN A 101 0.72 11.99 -8.15
CA ASN A 101 1.26 12.02 -9.50
C ASN A 101 0.82 10.79 -10.30
N GLY A 102 0.86 10.91 -11.63
CA GLY A 102 0.92 9.72 -12.47
C GLY A 102 2.25 9.01 -12.20
N TYR A 103 2.37 7.73 -12.57
CA TYR A 103 3.63 7.03 -12.35
C TYR A 103 3.95 5.95 -13.37
N SER A 104 5.25 5.81 -13.61
CA SER A 104 6.03 4.71 -14.15
C SER A 104 6.15 3.47 -13.27
N LEU A 105 6.09 2.23 -13.75
CA LEU A 105 6.87 1.13 -13.16
C LEU A 105 7.30 0.08 -14.20
N MET A 106 8.35 -0.66 -13.86
CA MET A 106 8.83 -1.83 -14.60
C MET A 106 8.69 -3.08 -13.73
N TYR A 107 8.37 -4.21 -14.35
CA TYR A 107 8.18 -5.47 -13.64
C TYR A 107 8.57 -6.69 -14.48
N PRO A 108 9.00 -7.80 -13.84
CA PRO A 108 9.31 -9.03 -14.55
C PRO A 108 8.07 -9.65 -15.22
N PRO A 109 8.23 -10.42 -16.30
CA PRO A 109 7.14 -10.79 -17.19
C PRO A 109 6.21 -11.86 -16.61
N ASP A 110 6.68 -12.58 -15.59
CA ASP A 110 5.96 -13.60 -14.84
C ASP A 110 5.06 -13.05 -13.72
N TRP A 111 5.06 -11.74 -13.50
CA TRP A 111 4.08 -11.08 -12.64
C TRP A 111 2.79 -10.81 -13.41
N ALA A 112 1.66 -11.06 -12.75
CA ALA A 112 0.35 -10.66 -13.26
C ALA A 112 0.02 -9.24 -12.76
N LEU A 113 -0.28 -8.35 -13.70
CA LEU A 113 -0.71 -6.97 -13.43
C LEU A 113 -2.20 -6.82 -13.70
N SER A 114 -2.90 -6.13 -12.80
CA SER A 114 -4.27 -5.67 -12.99
C SER A 114 -4.42 -4.24 -12.48
N GLU A 115 -5.19 -3.41 -13.20
CA GLU A 115 -5.62 -2.10 -12.73
C GLU A 115 -7.14 -2.08 -12.61
N ASP A 116 -7.63 -1.64 -11.46
CA ASP A 116 -9.03 -1.27 -11.24
C ASP A 116 -9.10 0.25 -11.10
N ARG A 117 -9.70 0.93 -12.08
CA ARG A 117 -9.73 2.40 -12.16
C ARG A 117 -11.14 2.90 -12.41
N ASP A 118 -11.60 3.77 -11.53
CA ASP A 118 -12.82 4.56 -11.69
C ASP A 118 -12.43 6.05 -11.80
N ASN A 119 -12.82 6.69 -12.91
CA ASN A 119 -12.58 8.12 -13.11
C ASN A 119 -13.74 9.00 -12.60
N SER A 120 -14.92 8.40 -12.37
CA SER A 120 -16.09 9.11 -11.84
C SER A 120 -15.96 9.35 -10.33
N VAL A 121 -15.36 8.40 -9.62
CA VAL A 121 -14.89 8.52 -8.24
C VAL A 121 -13.39 8.31 -8.31
N PRO A 122 -12.54 9.36 -8.23
CA PRO A 122 -11.12 9.29 -8.60
C PRO A 122 -10.38 8.29 -7.71
N VAL A 123 -10.35 7.04 -8.17
CA VAL A 123 -9.86 5.87 -7.45
C VAL A 123 -9.15 4.98 -8.46
N SER A 124 -7.93 4.56 -8.13
CA SER A 124 -7.21 3.54 -8.89
C SER A 124 -6.51 2.59 -7.93
N THR A 125 -6.59 1.29 -8.21
CA THR A 125 -5.81 0.25 -7.56
C THR A 125 -5.03 -0.52 -8.61
N VAL A 126 -3.72 -0.36 -8.60
CA VAL A 126 -2.82 -1.20 -9.41
C VAL A 126 -2.32 -2.33 -8.53
N THR A 127 -2.49 -3.56 -9.01
CA THR A 127 -2.11 -4.77 -8.28
C THR A 127 -1.16 -5.62 -9.13
N LEU A 128 -0.01 -5.97 -8.55
CA LEU A 128 0.96 -6.92 -9.09
C LEU A 128 0.98 -8.17 -8.22
N THR A 129 0.86 -9.34 -8.83
CA THR A 129 0.82 -10.62 -8.11
C THR A 129 1.81 -11.65 -8.67
N LYS A 130 2.41 -12.43 -7.76
CA LYS A 130 3.26 -13.59 -8.05
C LYS A 130 3.25 -14.53 -6.85
N GLN A 131 2.90 -15.80 -7.06
CA GLN A 131 3.07 -16.88 -6.07
C GLN A 131 2.56 -16.55 -4.64
N GLY A 132 1.38 -15.92 -4.53
CA GLY A 132 0.80 -15.55 -3.23
C GLY A 132 1.33 -14.24 -2.63
N TYR A 133 2.20 -13.53 -3.35
CA TYR A 133 2.60 -12.18 -3.03
C TYR A 133 1.79 -11.17 -3.84
N THR A 134 1.45 -10.05 -3.20
CA THR A 134 0.59 -9.02 -3.78
C THR A 134 1.11 -7.63 -3.41
N LEU A 135 1.62 -6.90 -4.40
CA LEU A 135 1.93 -5.47 -4.30
C LEU A 135 0.72 -4.68 -4.79
N LYS A 136 0.23 -3.73 -3.99
CA LYS A 136 -0.81 -2.79 -4.39
C LYS A 136 -0.33 -1.35 -4.29
N ILE A 137 -0.70 -0.55 -5.29
CA ILE A 137 -0.56 0.90 -5.29
C ILE A 137 -1.97 1.48 -5.45
N PHE A 138 -2.45 2.12 -4.40
CA PHE A 138 -3.81 2.65 -4.28
C PHE A 138 -3.81 4.17 -4.28
N GLN A 139 -4.60 4.77 -5.15
CA GLN A 139 -4.82 6.21 -5.25
C GLN A 139 -6.30 6.49 -4.99
N ALA A 140 -6.62 7.26 -3.95
CA ALA A 140 -7.95 7.80 -3.69
C ALA A 140 -7.82 9.02 -2.76
N ALA A 141 -8.89 9.78 -2.55
CA ALA A 141 -8.90 10.82 -1.51
C ALA A 141 -8.76 10.19 -0.11
N THR A 142 -7.53 10.06 0.37
CA THR A 142 -7.20 9.51 1.70
C THR A 142 -6.50 10.56 2.55
N GLY A 143 -6.75 10.51 3.86
CA GLY A 143 -5.98 11.30 4.82
C GLY A 143 -4.54 10.82 4.89
N GLY A 144 -3.63 11.72 5.27
CA GLY A 144 -2.24 11.37 5.56
C GLY A 144 -2.07 10.81 6.97
N ALA A 145 -1.04 9.98 7.15
CA ALA A 145 -0.57 9.53 8.46
C ALA A 145 0.96 9.56 8.50
N GLN A 146 1.52 9.96 9.63
CA GLN A 146 2.95 9.85 9.87
C GLN A 146 3.34 8.38 10.07
N CYS A 147 4.56 8.02 9.68
CA CYS A 147 5.17 6.74 9.99
C CYS A 147 6.21 6.96 11.08
N ILE A 148 5.92 6.44 12.27
CA ILE A 148 6.71 6.70 13.47
C ILE A 148 7.73 5.58 13.65
N TYR A 149 8.99 5.98 13.75
CA TYR A 149 10.13 5.09 14.02
C TYR A 149 10.78 5.49 15.33
N GLU A 150 11.79 4.75 15.79
CA GLU A 150 12.45 5.03 17.07
C GLU A 150 12.90 6.49 17.20
N GLY A 151 12.72 7.06 18.40
CA GLY A 151 13.09 8.45 18.71
C GLY A 151 12.09 9.53 18.27
N SER A 152 10.98 9.17 17.63
CA SER A 152 9.91 10.10 17.25
C SER A 152 8.65 9.94 18.11
N MET A 153 7.98 11.05 18.41
CA MET A 153 6.67 11.07 19.08
C MET A 153 5.59 11.41 18.06
N PRO A 154 4.44 10.69 18.05
CA PRO A 154 3.39 10.95 17.07
C PRO A 154 2.71 12.30 17.31
N GLU A 155 2.64 13.12 16.27
CA GLU A 155 1.77 14.31 16.22
C GLU A 155 0.60 14.04 15.27
N GLY A 156 -0.51 13.53 15.80
CA GLY A 156 -1.72 13.21 15.03
C GLY A 156 -1.81 11.74 14.57
N PRO A 157 -2.59 11.44 13.51
CA PRO A 157 -2.74 10.09 12.98
C PRO A 157 -1.38 9.52 12.55
N ALA A 158 -1.06 8.34 13.07
CA ALA A 158 0.24 7.73 12.89
C ALA A 158 0.13 6.20 12.72
N SER A 159 1.02 5.65 11.90
CA SER A 159 1.37 4.24 11.92
C SER A 159 2.63 4.07 12.75
N ASP A 160 2.52 3.32 13.83
CA ASP A 160 3.62 3.08 14.75
C ASP A 160 4.45 1.87 14.29
N TYR A 161 5.70 2.14 13.93
CA TYR A 161 6.66 1.17 13.44
C TYR A 161 7.91 1.12 14.32
N ARG A 162 7.86 1.64 15.56
CA ARG A 162 9.01 1.70 16.48
C ARG A 162 9.60 0.33 16.81
N THR A 163 8.81 -0.73 16.68
CA THR A 163 9.24 -2.12 16.96
C THR A 163 9.56 -2.92 15.70
N ASN A 164 9.44 -2.30 14.53
CA ASN A 164 9.50 -2.99 13.25
C ASN A 164 10.86 -2.84 12.60
N LYS A 165 11.26 -3.86 11.83
CA LYS A 165 12.44 -3.77 10.97
C LYS A 165 12.09 -2.94 9.74
N TYR A 166 13.06 -2.17 9.25
CA TYR A 166 12.88 -1.36 8.06
C TYR A 166 14.19 -1.19 7.28
N SER A 167 14.04 -0.88 6.01
CA SER A 167 15.11 -0.51 5.08
C SER A 167 14.69 0.69 4.23
N ASP A 168 15.67 1.47 3.78
CA ASP A 168 15.40 2.60 2.89
C ASP A 168 15.65 2.18 1.43
N LEU A 169 14.69 2.49 0.57
CA LEU A 169 14.71 2.27 -0.88
C LEU A 169 14.75 3.63 -1.59
N ILE A 170 15.73 3.81 -2.47
CA ILE A 170 15.82 5.01 -3.31
C ILE A 170 15.08 4.74 -4.62
N THR A 171 14.04 5.50 -4.89
CA THR A 171 13.24 5.40 -6.13
C THR A 171 13.49 6.61 -7.03
N GLY A 172 12.90 6.61 -8.23
CA GLY A 172 12.96 7.75 -9.14
C GLY A 172 12.18 8.99 -8.69
N PHE A 173 11.41 8.92 -7.60
CA PHE A 173 10.60 10.04 -7.11
C PHE A 173 10.88 10.44 -5.66
N ALA A 174 11.34 9.51 -4.81
CA ALA A 174 11.66 9.79 -3.41
C ALA A 174 12.48 8.66 -2.76
N THR A 175 13.01 8.92 -1.57
CA THR A 175 13.40 7.85 -0.64
C THR A 175 12.15 7.31 0.04
N LEU A 176 11.95 5.99 -0.05
CA LEU A 176 10.91 5.27 0.65
C LEU A 176 11.53 4.48 1.80
N ARG A 177 10.86 4.41 2.95
CA ARG A 177 11.16 3.43 3.99
C ARG A 177 10.18 2.28 3.89
N GLN A 178 10.72 1.10 3.61
CA GLN A 178 9.99 -0.16 3.59
C GLN A 178 10.03 -0.77 4.98
N THR A 179 8.86 -1.08 5.54
CA THR A 179 8.76 -1.56 6.92
C THR A 179 8.09 -2.91 6.98
N GLU A 180 8.79 -3.88 7.58
CA GLU A 180 8.30 -5.23 7.82
C GLU A 180 7.27 -5.25 8.94
N THR A 181 6.07 -5.73 8.63
CA THR A 181 4.96 -5.87 9.58
C THR A 181 4.46 -7.31 9.56
N PRO A 182 4.99 -8.18 10.45
CA PRO A 182 4.46 -9.52 10.62
C PRO A 182 2.99 -9.47 11.07
N SER A 183 2.11 -10.26 10.44
CA SER A 183 0.69 -10.31 10.80
C SER A 183 0.10 -11.67 10.46
N ASN A 184 -0.49 -12.37 11.44
CA ASN A 184 -1.26 -13.61 11.25
C ASN A 184 -0.55 -14.69 10.40
N GLY A 185 0.73 -14.94 10.67
CA GLY A 185 1.53 -15.93 9.91
C GLY A 185 1.88 -15.49 8.49
N LYS A 186 1.75 -14.20 8.18
CA LYS A 186 2.16 -13.56 6.92
C LYS A 186 3.10 -12.40 7.20
N MET A 187 3.81 -11.96 6.16
CA MET A 187 4.57 -10.73 6.18
C MET A 187 3.84 -9.67 5.35
N ALA A 188 3.82 -8.44 5.86
CA ALA A 188 3.44 -7.28 5.09
C ALA A 188 4.58 -6.28 5.06
N TYR A 189 4.67 -5.50 3.99
CA TYR A 189 5.59 -4.39 3.86
C TYR A 189 4.78 -3.13 3.56
N SER A 190 4.94 -2.13 4.43
CA SER A 190 4.39 -0.79 4.21
C SER A 190 5.49 0.11 3.68
N TYR A 191 5.14 1.07 2.82
CA TYR A 191 6.08 2.04 2.28
C TYR A 191 5.70 3.46 2.72
N CYS A 192 6.64 4.13 3.37
CA CYS A 192 6.49 5.52 3.78
C CYS A 192 7.46 6.39 3.01
N GLN A 193 6.99 7.51 2.49
CA GLN A 193 7.85 8.45 1.76
C GLN A 193 8.55 9.39 2.75
N LYS A 194 9.86 9.59 2.54
CA LYS A 194 10.62 10.61 3.26
C LYS A 194 10.19 12.01 2.80
N ASN A 195 9.82 12.86 3.73
CA ASN A 195 9.62 14.28 3.52
C ASN A 195 10.99 14.97 3.40
N THR A 196 11.16 15.78 2.36
CA THR A 196 12.43 16.47 2.07
C THR A 196 12.71 17.64 3.01
N THR A 197 11.68 18.18 3.66
CA THR A 197 11.79 19.38 4.50
C THR A 197 12.23 19.05 5.92
N ASP A 198 11.59 18.06 6.55
CA ASP A 198 11.83 17.71 7.96
C ASP A 198 12.46 16.32 8.14
N GLY A 199 12.64 15.57 7.05
CA GLY A 199 13.20 14.22 7.07
C GLY A 199 12.26 13.15 7.66
N SER A 200 11.04 13.52 8.05
CA SER A 200 10.02 12.60 8.57
C SER A 200 9.55 11.63 7.47
N PHE A 201 8.89 10.56 7.87
CA PHE A 201 8.31 9.59 6.93
C PHE A 201 6.80 9.60 7.05
N GLY A 202 6.09 9.52 5.93
CA GLY A 202 4.63 9.56 5.92
C GLY A 202 4.01 8.74 4.79
N GLN A 203 2.71 8.49 4.94
CA GLN A 203 1.85 7.90 3.92
C GLN A 203 0.59 8.77 3.72
N PRO A 204 -0.07 8.72 2.54
CA PRO A 204 0.40 8.05 1.34
C PRO A 204 1.69 8.65 0.78
N THR A 205 2.33 7.93 -0.12
CA THR A 205 3.41 8.48 -0.94
C THR A 205 2.82 9.42 -2.01
N SER A 206 3.68 10.17 -2.71
CA SER A 206 3.27 11.02 -3.83
C SER A 206 2.67 10.25 -5.02
N VAL A 207 2.83 8.92 -5.08
CA VAL A 207 2.21 8.07 -6.11
C VAL A 207 1.05 7.21 -5.57
N GLY A 208 0.76 7.26 -4.27
CA GLY A 208 -0.36 6.54 -3.63
C GLY A 208 0.02 5.84 -2.32
N HIS A 209 -0.96 5.17 -1.72
CA HIS A 209 -0.71 4.19 -0.66
C HIS A 209 -0.15 2.92 -1.27
N MET A 210 0.99 2.47 -0.76
CA MET A 210 1.69 1.31 -1.27
C MET A 210 1.80 0.27 -0.17
N ASN A 211 1.39 -0.97 -0.48
CA ASN A 211 1.61 -2.09 0.42
C ASN A 211 1.95 -3.36 -0.36
N LEU A 212 2.76 -4.20 0.27
CA LEU A 212 3.04 -5.55 -0.19
C LEU A 212 2.57 -6.51 0.89
N THR A 213 1.88 -7.56 0.50
CA THR A 213 1.50 -8.67 1.39
C THR A 213 1.99 -9.99 0.82
N THR A 214 2.40 -10.89 1.71
CA THR A 214 2.87 -12.22 1.34
C THR A 214 1.89 -13.30 1.81
N GLY A 215 1.97 -14.48 1.19
CA GLY A 215 1.23 -15.66 1.64
C GLY A 215 1.86 -16.37 2.84
N VAL A 216 3.05 -15.96 3.27
CA VAL A 216 3.92 -16.70 4.21
C VAL A 216 4.62 -15.77 5.21
N ALA A 217 4.89 -16.25 6.42
CA ALA A 217 5.56 -15.47 7.47
C ALA A 217 7.03 -15.16 7.17
N VAL A 218 7.69 -16.08 6.45
CA VAL A 218 9.10 -15.97 6.06
C VAL A 218 9.16 -15.94 4.53
N PRO A 219 9.22 -14.75 3.92
CA PRO A 219 9.24 -14.61 2.47
C PRO A 219 10.52 -15.15 1.84
N ASP A 220 10.42 -15.74 0.65
CA ASP A 220 11.57 -16.03 -0.21
C ASP A 220 12.33 -14.72 -0.53
N PRO A 221 13.62 -14.61 -0.14
CA PRO A 221 14.41 -13.40 -0.36
C PRO A 221 14.57 -13.05 -1.85
N LYS A 222 14.51 -14.02 -2.76
CA LYS A 222 14.57 -13.75 -4.20
C LYS A 222 13.35 -12.97 -4.67
N ILE A 223 12.15 -13.37 -4.25
CA ILE A 223 10.92 -12.66 -4.60
C ILE A 223 10.89 -11.28 -3.93
N VAL A 224 11.36 -11.15 -2.69
CA VAL A 224 11.52 -9.85 -2.02
C VAL A 224 12.46 -8.92 -2.81
N SER A 225 13.58 -9.43 -3.31
CA SER A 225 14.49 -8.62 -4.12
C SER A 225 13.85 -8.16 -5.44
N GLU A 226 13.06 -9.01 -6.11
CA GLU A 226 12.32 -8.59 -7.30
C GLU A 226 11.32 -7.47 -6.98
N PHE A 227 10.66 -7.52 -5.82
CA PHE A 227 9.78 -6.42 -5.38
C PHE A 227 10.53 -5.13 -5.18
N GLU A 228 11.66 -5.16 -4.50
CA GLU A 228 12.47 -3.97 -4.30
C GLU A 228 12.88 -3.35 -5.64
N GLU A 229 13.23 -4.17 -6.63
CA GLU A 229 13.54 -3.69 -7.98
C GLU A 229 12.31 -3.09 -8.69
N ILE A 230 11.12 -3.69 -8.55
CA ILE A 230 9.87 -3.09 -9.04
C ILE A 230 9.64 -1.72 -8.39
N ILE A 231 9.79 -1.62 -7.07
CA ILE A 231 9.57 -0.38 -6.30
C ILE A 231 10.59 0.69 -6.69
N LYS A 232 11.88 0.34 -6.80
CA LYS A 232 12.96 1.24 -7.24
C LYS A 232 12.73 1.75 -8.65
N SER A 233 12.11 0.95 -9.51
CA SER A 233 11.79 1.36 -10.89
C SER A 233 10.69 2.43 -10.98
N ILE A 234 9.95 2.68 -9.90
CA ILE A 234 8.86 3.64 -9.90
C ILE A 234 9.39 5.06 -10.13
N LYS A 235 8.74 5.77 -11.06
CA LYS A 235 9.01 7.17 -11.39
C LYS A 235 7.70 7.95 -11.36
N ALA A 236 7.69 9.11 -10.72
CA ALA A 236 6.56 10.03 -10.86
C ALA A 236 6.58 10.68 -12.25
N LEU A 237 5.39 10.94 -12.80
CA LEU A 237 5.15 11.57 -14.11
C LEU A 237 4.49 12.94 -13.96
#